data_AF-A0A419KF61-F1
#
_entry.id   AF-A0A419KF61-F1
#
_cell.length_a   1.000
_cell.length_b   1.000
_cell.length_c   1.000
_cell.angle_alpha   90.00
_cell.angle_beta   90.00
_cell.angle_gamma   90.00
#
_symmetry.space_group_name_H-M   'P 1'
#
loop_
_entity.id
_entity.type
_entity.pdbx_description
1 polymer ?
#
loop_
_entity_poly.entity_id
_entity_poly.type
_entity_poly.pdbx_seq_one_letter_code
_entity_poly.pdbx_strand_id
1 'polypeptide(L)' 'MSPTEIQLYEFLKKAGEVPTSSIPRRLMGALPRLTRKGFIEVYKRRTVLWSAKKTKFVRVKMLNKTIK' A
#
# COMPACT_ATOMS: atom_id res chain seq x y z
N MET A 1 10.80 -7.56 -10.32
CA MET A 1 9.37 -7.36 -9.99
C MET A 1 8.54 -7.77 -11.19
N SER A 2 7.32 -8.30 -11.02
CA SER A 2 6.41 -8.53 -12.16
C SER A 2 5.88 -7.21 -12.72
N PRO A 3 5.39 -7.16 -13.97
CA PRO A 3 4.83 -5.94 -14.55
C PRO A 3 3.67 -5.34 -13.73
N THR A 4 2.84 -6.21 -13.14
CA THR A 4 1.76 -5.83 -12.21
C THR A 4 2.26 -5.30 -10.88
N GLU A 5 3.38 -5.81 -10.36
CA GLU A 5 4.03 -5.27 -9.16
C GLU A 5 4.58 -3.86 -9.42
N ILE A 6 5.19 -3.64 -10.58
CA ILE A 6 5.73 -2.33 -10.99
C ILE A 6 4.60 -1.30 -11.13
N GLN A 7 3.53 -1.64 -11.85
CA GLN A 7 2.37 -0.75 -12.01
C GLN A 7 1.73 -0.38 -10.67
N LEU A 8 1.56 -1.36 -9.77
CA LEU A 8 1.01 -1.07 -8.45
C LEU A 8 1.94 -0.17 -7.63
N TYR A 9 3.25 -0.42 -7.68
CA TYR A 9 4.22 0.39 -6.98
C TYR A 9 4.24 1.84 -7.50
N GLU A 10 4.22 2.04 -8.82
CA GLU A 10 4.15 3.38 -9.42
C GLU A 10 2.85 4.11 -9.09
N PHE A 11 1.72 3.40 -9.13
CA PHE A 11 0.42 3.94 -8.71
C PHE A 11 0.47 4.45 -7.27
N LEU A 12 0.99 3.63 -6.35
CA LEU A 12 1.11 4.00 -4.94
C LEU A 12 2.15 5.09 -4.72
N LYS A 13 3.24 5.13 -5.49
CA LYS A 13 4.25 6.19 -5.42
C LYS A 13 3.68 7.55 -5.83
N LYS A 14 2.79 7.59 -6.83
CA LYS A 14 2.10 8.81 -7.26
C LYS A 14 1.00 9.25 -6.29
N ALA A 15 0.23 8.29 -5.76
CA ALA A 15 -0.90 8.56 -4.87
C ALA A 15 -0.51 8.80 -3.40
N GLY A 16 0.64 8.28 -2.95
CA GLY A 16 1.08 8.33 -1.56
C GLY A 16 0.37 7.29 -0.69
N GLU A 17 -0.64 7.74 0.07
CA GLU A 17 -1.46 6.88 0.94
C GLU A 17 -2.83 6.66 0.29
N VAL A 18 -3.23 5.40 0.12
CA VAL A 18 -4.48 5.05 -0.55
C VAL A 18 -5.20 3.92 0.19
N PRO A 19 -6.53 3.99 0.35
CA PRO A 19 -7.28 2.88 0.92
C PRO A 19 -7.26 1.68 -0.03
N THR A 20 -7.27 0.47 0.52
CA THR A 20 -7.24 -0.76 -0.29
C THR A 20 -8.42 -0.85 -1.27
N SER A 21 -9.55 -0.23 -0.95
CA SER A 21 -10.73 -0.15 -1.82
C SER A 21 -10.52 0.70 -3.08
N SER A 22 -9.57 1.64 -3.07
CA SER A 22 -9.27 2.48 -4.23
C SER A 22 -8.32 1.80 -5.22
N ILE A 23 -7.71 0.66 -4.84
CA ILE A 23 -6.79 -0.06 -5.69
C ILE A 23 -7.60 -0.88 -6.71
N PRO A 24 -7.28 -0.79 -8.01
CA PRO A 24 -7.93 -1.60 -9.03
C PRO A 24 -7.81 -3.10 -8.72
N ARG A 25 -8.93 -3.85 -8.81
CA ARG A 25 -8.97 -5.30 -8.52
C ARG A 25 -7.90 -6.11 -9.27
N ARG A 26 -7.58 -5.72 -10.52
CA ARG A 26 -6.53 -6.34 -11.34
C ARG A 26 -5.13 -6.29 -10.73
N LEU A 27 -4.86 -5.32 -9.85
CA LEU A 27 -3.56 -5.14 -9.17
C LEU A 27 -3.54 -5.74 -7.75
N MET A 28 -4.69 -6.16 -7.19
CA MET A 28 -4.75 -6.68 -5.81
C MET A 28 -3.85 -7.89 -5.58
N GLY A 29 -3.61 -8.72 -6.59
CA GLY A 29 -2.71 -9.89 -6.48
C GLY A 29 -1.24 -9.51 -6.25
N ALA A 30 -0.82 -8.32 -6.67
CA ALA A 30 0.53 -7.82 -6.46
C ALA A 30 0.74 -7.25 -5.04
N LEU A 31 -0.34 -6.87 -4.36
CA LEU A 31 -0.34 -6.24 -3.04
C LEU A 31 0.31 -7.13 -1.95
N PRO A 32 -0.09 -8.41 -1.75
CA PRO A 32 0.57 -9.27 -0.77
C PRO A 32 2.03 -9.57 -1.14
N ARG A 33 2.37 -9.63 -2.43
CA ARG A 33 3.75 -9.88 -2.88
C ARG A 33 4.68 -8.72 -2.56
N LEU A 34 4.26 -7.49 -2.83
CA LEU A 34 5.04 -6.29 -2.49
C LEU A 34 5.12 -6.04 -0.99
N THR A 35 4.06 -6.38 -0.24
CA THR A 35 4.07 -6.31 1.22
C THR A 35 5.10 -7.29 1.80
N ARG A 36 5.12 -8.55 1.34
CA ARG A 36 6.12 -9.56 1.75
C ARG A 36 7.56 -9.13 1.43
N LYS A 37 7.75 -8.43 0.31
CA LYS A 37 9.06 -7.88 -0.09
C LYS A 37 9.46 -6.61 0.68
N GLY A 38 8.55 -6.02 1.47
CA GLY A 38 8.84 -4.85 2.31
C GLY A 38 8.83 -3.50 1.59
N PHE A 39 8.39 -3.44 0.33
CA PHE A 39 8.28 -2.17 -0.43
C PHE A 39 7.06 -1.34 -0.01
N ILE A 40 6.04 -1.99 0.53
CA ILE A 40 4.75 -1.41 0.84
C ILE A 40 4.34 -1.86 2.24
N GLU A 41 3.67 -0.97 2.94
CA GLU A 41 3.10 -1.24 4.25
C GLU A 41 1.58 -1.12 4.18
N VAL A 42 0.90 -2.08 4.82
CA VAL A 42 -0.56 -2.11 4.94
C VAL A 42 -0.92 -1.97 6.41
N TYR A 43 -1.70 -0.96 6.75
CA TYR A 43 -2.14 -0.71 8.12
C TYR A 43 -3.64 -0.40 8.17
N LYS A 44 -4.19 -0.39 9.38
CA LYS A 44 -5.61 -0.12 9.64
C LYS A 44 -5.72 1.19 10.40
N ARG A 45 -6.48 2.15 9.87
CA ARG A 45 -6.76 3.44 10.52
C ARG A 45 -8.27 3.60 10.72
N ARG A 46 -8.68 4.22 11.84
CA ARG A 46 -10.06 4.70 12.00
C ARG A 46 -10.23 5.97 11.16
N THR A 47 -11.15 5.93 10.20
CA THR A 47 -11.45 7.09 9.35
C THR A 47 -12.53 7.99 9.98
N VAL A 48 -13.38 7.43 10.85
CA VAL A 48 -14.46 8.14 11.54
C VAL A 48 -14.27 7.99 13.04
N LEU A 49 -14.34 9.09 13.78
CA LEU A 49 -14.03 9.16 15.21
C LEU A 49 -14.91 8.23 16.05
N TRP A 50 -16.19 8.15 15.72
CA TRP A 50 -17.22 7.39 16.45
C TRP A 50 -17.49 6.00 15.88
N SER A 51 -16.78 5.58 14.82
CA SER A 51 -16.98 4.26 14.23
C SER A 51 -15.96 3.25 14.75
N ALA A 52 -16.44 2.08 15.15
CA ALA A 52 -15.58 0.94 15.45
C ALA A 52 -14.84 0.41 14.21
N LYS A 53 -15.34 0.71 13.00
CA LYS A 53 -14.81 0.19 11.74
C LYS A 53 -13.47 0.84 11.39
N LYS A 54 -12.47 0.00 11.16
CA LYS A 54 -11.14 0.42 10.68
C LYS A 54 -11.01 0.13 9.19
N THR A 55 -10.54 1.11 8.43
CA THR A 55 -10.28 0.96 7.00
C THR A 55 -8.82 0.58 6.79
N LYS A 56 -8.56 -0.31 5.83
CA LYS A 56 -7.19 -0.69 5.44
C LYS A 56 -6.63 0.34 4.48
N PHE A 57 -5.45 0.83 4.78
CA PHE A 57 -4.67 1.75 3.97
C PHE A 57 -3.36 1.10 3.56
N VAL A 58 -2.87 1.54 2.41
CA VAL A 58 -1.65 1.06 1.77
C VAL A 58 -0.77 2.29 1.55
N ARG A 59 0.47 2.22 2.02
CA ARG A 59 1.49 3.25 1.79
C ARG A 59 2.75 2.62 1.23
N VAL A 60 3.45 3.35 0.37
CA VAL A 60 4.81 2.96 -0.02
C VAL A 60 5.73 3.15 1.19
N LYS A 61 6.46 2.11 1.55
CA LYS A 61 7.52 2.21 2.56
C LYS A 61 8.75 2.73 1.85
N MET A 62 9.04 4.03 1.97
CA MET A 62 10.32 4.54 1.51
C MET A 62 11.42 3.82 2.32
N LEU A 63 12.29 3.11 1.62
CA LEU A 63 13.53 2.59 2.18
C LEU A 63 14.44 3.79 2.46
N ASN A 64 14.22 4.47 3.58
CA ASN A 64 15.26 5.30 4.18
C ASN A 64 16.29 4.35 4.80
N LYS A 65 17.06 3.67 3.94
CA LYS A 65 18.36 3.12 4.33
C LYS A 65 19.36 4.26 4.23
N THR A 66 19.31 5.14 5.22
CA THR A 66 20.28 6.21 5.45
C THR A 66 20.61 6.11 6.94
N ILE A 67 21.83 5.90 7.44
CA ILE A 67 23.20 5.70 6.96
C ILE A 67 23.90 4.91 8.10
N LYS A 68 24.82 3.98 7.73
CA LYS A 68 25.85 3.28 8.54
C LYS A 68 25.51 2.83 9.97
#